data_AF-A0A564Z6C7-F1
#
_entry.id   AF-A0A564Z6C7-F1
#
_cell.length_a   1.000
_cell.length_b   1.000
_cell.length_c   1.000
_cell.angle_alpha   90.00
_cell.angle_beta   90.00
_cell.angle_gamma   90.00
#
_symmetry.space_group_name_H-M   'P 1'
#
loop_
_entity.id
_entity.type
_entity.pdbx_description
1 polymer ?
#
loop_
_entity_poly.entity_id
_entity_poly.type
_entity_poly.pdbx_seq_one_letter_code
_entity_poly.pdbx_strand_id
1 'polypeptide(L)'
;MKRPAPSYFKKDDFSLKDEPRPGCSKKLKSERLQVDIHENPTCNTRELRKTFNVSRHMTIYREMKRLGWESLKGWEMVSPSPHDLSEINKQQRVTCCLSLR
;
A
#
# COMPACT_ATOMS: atom_id res chain seq x y z
N MET A 1 1.79 -18.84 55.31
CA MET A 1 0.72 -18.48 54.34
C MET A 1 1.30 -18.55 52.93
N LYS A 2 0.78 -19.42 52.05
CA LYS A 2 1.23 -19.54 50.65
C LYS A 2 0.50 -18.48 49.82
N ARG A 3 1.21 -17.56 49.17
CA ARG A 3 0.57 -16.57 48.28
C ARG A 3 0.08 -17.29 47.02
N PRO A 4 -1.15 -17.06 46.55
CA PRO A 4 -1.61 -17.61 45.29
C PRO A 4 -0.77 -17.03 44.14
N ALA A 5 -0.39 -17.89 43.19
CA ALA A 5 0.29 -17.44 41.98
C ALA A 5 -0.61 -16.48 41.20
N PRO A 6 -0.04 -15.43 40.56
CA PRO A 6 -0.80 -14.51 39.72
C PRO A 6 -1.61 -15.27 38.67
N SER A 7 -2.84 -14.82 38.40
CA SER A 7 -3.80 -15.51 37.52
C SER A 7 -3.27 -15.80 36.11
N TYR A 8 -2.28 -15.04 35.64
CA TYR A 8 -1.62 -15.25 34.36
C TYR A 8 -0.79 -16.54 34.29
N PHE A 9 -0.14 -16.96 35.39
CA PHE A 9 0.66 -18.20 35.45
C PHE A 9 -0.17 -19.49 35.51
N LYS A 10 -1.50 -19.38 35.57
CA LYS A 10 -2.40 -20.54 35.49
C LYS A 10 -2.78 -20.90 34.06
N LYS A 11 -2.51 -20.01 33.10
CA LYS A 11 -2.60 -20.30 31.67
C LYS A 11 -1.22 -20.82 31.24
N ASP A 12 -1.16 -21.86 30.42
CA ASP A 12 0.08 -22.36 29.79
C ASP A 12 0.63 -21.37 28.74
N ASP A 13 0.49 -20.07 28.98
CA ASP A 13 1.03 -18.98 28.17
C ASP A 13 2.16 -18.32 28.97
N PHE A 14 3.39 -18.74 28.66
CA PHE A 14 4.61 -18.16 29.21
C PHE A 14 5.15 -17.03 28.32
N SER A 15 4.35 -16.51 27.38
CA SER A 15 4.80 -15.42 26.54
C SER A 15 5.04 -14.16 27.39
N LEU A 16 6.27 -13.65 27.36
CA LEU A 16 6.61 -12.37 28.01
C LEU A 16 6.15 -11.16 27.18
N LYS A 17 5.25 -11.36 26.21
CA LYS A 17 4.82 -10.32 25.29
C LYS A 17 3.49 -9.77 25.76
N ASP A 18 3.42 -8.44 25.82
CA ASP A 18 2.16 -7.77 26.03
C ASP A 18 1.17 -8.14 24.93
N GLU A 19 -0.07 -8.41 25.32
CA GLU A 19 -1.17 -8.52 24.37
C GLU A 19 -1.34 -7.20 23.59
N PRO A 20 -1.82 -7.25 22.34
CA PRO A 20 -2.09 -6.06 21.56
C PRO A 20 -3.01 -5.10 22.32
N ARG A 21 -2.48 -3.93 22.68
CA ARG A 21 -3.26 -2.90 23.35
C ARG A 21 -4.25 -2.28 22.36
N PRO A 22 -5.47 -1.94 22.80
CA PRO A 22 -6.42 -1.24 21.94
C PRO A 22 -5.81 0.09 21.47
N GLY A 23 -5.63 0.21 20.15
CA GLY A 23 -5.11 1.41 19.51
C GLY A 23 -6.20 2.43 19.19
N CYS A 24 -5.79 3.61 18.71
CA CYS A 24 -6.72 4.60 18.17
C CYS A 24 -7.36 4.09 16.86
N SER A 25 -8.66 4.31 16.68
CA SER A 25 -9.39 3.88 15.49
C SER A 25 -8.90 4.61 14.23
N LYS A 26 -8.85 3.88 13.11
CA LYS A 26 -8.45 4.43 11.81
C LYS A 26 -9.61 5.24 11.24
N LYS A 27 -9.39 6.53 11.00
CA LYS A 27 -10.39 7.44 10.39
C LYS A 27 -10.48 7.29 8.86
N LEU A 28 -9.48 6.67 8.23
CA LEU A 28 -9.38 6.56 6.77
C LEU A 28 -9.79 5.17 6.31
N LYS A 29 -10.66 5.09 5.30
CA LYS A 29 -11.05 3.84 4.63
C LYS A 29 -9.92 3.36 3.71
N SER A 30 -9.06 2.47 4.21
CA SER A 30 -7.87 2.00 3.48
C SER A 30 -8.21 1.31 2.14
N GLU A 31 -9.33 0.61 2.06
CA GLU A 31 -9.81 -0.04 0.82
C GLU A 31 -10.01 0.96 -0.31
N ARG A 32 -10.70 2.06 -0.03
CA ARG A 32 -10.95 3.12 -1.02
C ARG A 32 -9.64 3.79 -1.46
N LEU A 33 -8.72 4.01 -0.52
CA LEU A 33 -7.40 4.55 -0.85
C LEU A 33 -6.63 3.64 -1.79
N GLN A 34 -6.74 2.32 -1.63
CA GLN A 34 -6.08 1.36 -2.51
C GLN A 34 -6.66 1.38 -3.93
N VAL A 35 -7.98 1.52 -4.07
CA VAL A 35 -8.65 1.66 -5.39
C VAL A 35 -8.18 2.92 -6.10
N ASP A 36 -8.21 4.06 -5.41
CA ASP A 36 -7.81 5.36 -5.99
C ASP A 36 -6.34 5.35 -6.46
N ILE A 37 -5.44 4.68 -5.72
CA ILE A 37 -4.03 4.56 -6.11
C ILE A 37 -3.85 3.63 -7.31
N HIS A 38 -4.62 2.54 -7.40
CA HIS A 38 -4.56 1.63 -8.53
C HIS A 38 -5.08 2.26 -9.82
N GLU A 39 -6.15 3.07 -9.73
CA GLU A 39 -6.72 3.80 -10.86
C GLU A 39 -5.75 4.88 -11.40
N ASN A 40 -5.09 5.62 -10.49
CA ASN A 40 -4.10 6.61 -10.86
C ASN A 40 -2.81 6.45 -10.02
N PRO A 41 -1.83 5.64 -10.47
CA PRO A 41 -0.60 5.41 -9.72
C PRO A 41 0.32 6.64 -9.64
N THR A 42 0.04 7.70 -10.42
CA THR A 42 0.80 8.96 -10.42
C THR A 42 0.25 10.01 -9.46
N CYS A 43 -0.87 9.73 -8.79
CA CYS A 43 -1.51 10.71 -7.90
C CYS A 43 -0.61 11.10 -6.72
N ASN A 44 -0.62 12.38 -6.38
CA ASN A 44 0.20 12.87 -5.26
C ASN A 44 -0.57 12.84 -3.93
N THR A 45 0.16 12.78 -2.80
CA THR A 45 -0.43 12.72 -1.46
C THR A 45 -1.30 13.94 -1.10
N ARG A 46 -1.08 15.09 -1.75
CA ARG A 46 -1.82 16.34 -1.50
C ARG A 46 -3.19 16.35 -2.19
N GLU A 47 -3.29 15.73 -3.36
CA GLU A 47 -4.53 15.50 -4.09
C GLU A 47 -5.38 14.47 -3.37
N LEU A 48 -4.79 13.31 -3.04
CA LEU A 48 -5.45 12.29 -2.23
C LEU A 48 -5.96 12.88 -0.90
N ARG A 49 -5.19 13.74 -0.25
CA ARG A 49 -5.64 14.44 0.97
C ARG A 49 -6.97 15.20 0.74
N LYS A 50 -7.12 15.91 -0.39
CA LYS A 50 -8.35 16.64 -0.72
C LYS A 50 -9.51 15.66 -0.96
N THR A 51 -9.27 14.59 -1.73
CA THR A 51 -10.27 13.56 -2.04
C THR A 51 -10.80 12.85 -0.79
N PHE A 52 -9.90 12.50 0.13
CA PHE A 52 -10.23 11.80 1.38
C PHE A 52 -10.60 12.75 2.53
N ASN A 53 -10.64 14.06 2.27
CA ASN A 53 -10.90 15.11 3.27
C ASN A 53 -10.09 14.93 4.57
N VAL A 54 -8.80 14.65 4.43
CA VAL A 54 -7.90 14.43 5.58
C VAL A 54 -7.16 15.71 5.89
N SER A 55 -7.02 16.08 7.16
CA SER A 55 -6.33 17.32 7.54
C SER A 55 -4.85 17.35 7.11
N ARG A 56 -4.12 16.25 7.35
CA ARG A 56 -2.67 16.16 7.12
C ARG A 56 -2.36 15.20 5.97
N HIS A 57 -1.57 15.65 5.00
CA HIS A 57 -1.07 14.79 3.91
C HIS A 57 -0.21 13.61 4.44
N MET A 58 0.44 13.81 5.60
CA MET A 58 1.22 12.78 6.28
C MET A 58 0.40 11.52 6.61
N THR A 59 -0.90 11.67 6.90
CA THR A 59 -1.77 10.51 7.16
C THR A 59 -1.92 9.64 5.92
N ILE A 60 -2.06 10.25 4.74
CA ILE A 60 -2.13 9.53 3.46
C ILE A 60 -0.81 8.80 3.21
N TYR A 61 0.32 9.50 3.34
CA TYR A 61 1.64 8.91 3.14
C TYR A 61 1.89 7.68 4.04
N ARG A 62 1.54 7.76 5.32
CA ARG A 62 1.69 6.63 6.26
C ARG A 62 0.80 5.45 5.89
N GLU A 63 -0.43 5.70 5.45
CA GLU A 63 -1.34 4.64 5.00
C GLU A 63 -0.86 4.00 3.69
N MET A 64 -0.39 4.79 2.73
CA MET A 64 0.22 4.29 1.48
C MET A 64 1.42 3.38 1.79
N LYS A 65 2.33 3.81 2.67
CA LYS A 65 3.47 3.00 3.10
C LYS A 65 3.04 1.70 3.78
N ARG A 66 1.98 1.74 4.61
CA ARG A 66 1.42 0.54 5.24
C ARG A 66 0.83 -0.44 4.22
N LEU A 67 0.27 0.07 3.12
CA LEU A 67 -0.25 -0.72 2.01
C LEU A 67 0.85 -1.24 1.06
N GLY A 68 2.13 -0.97 1.35
CA GLY A 68 3.25 -1.38 0.48
C GLY A 68 3.44 -0.51 -0.76
N TRP A 69 2.76 0.64 -0.83
CA TRP A 69 2.99 1.63 -1.88
C TRP A 69 4.21 2.48 -1.52
N GLU A 70 5.38 2.00 -1.92
CA GLU A 70 6.58 2.81 -1.98
C GLU A 70 6.59 3.62 -3.28
N SER A 71 7.06 4.87 -3.20
CA SER A 71 7.07 5.86 -4.29
C SER A 71 7.73 5.38 -5.59
N LEU A 72 8.36 4.21 -5.61
CA LEU A 72 9.00 3.58 -6.76
C LEU A 72 8.02 2.88 -7.73
N LYS A 73 6.87 2.37 -7.27
CA LYS A 73 5.93 1.64 -8.16
C LYS A 73 5.27 2.51 -9.23
N GLY A 74 5.07 3.80 -8.95
CA GLY A 74 4.56 4.75 -9.94
C GLY A 74 5.54 5.02 -11.08
N TRP A 75 6.85 4.87 -10.85
CA TRP A 75 7.89 5.02 -11.88
C TRP A 75 8.06 3.76 -12.72
N GLU A 76 7.84 2.58 -12.14
CA GLU A 76 7.92 1.30 -12.86
C GLU A 76 6.79 1.17 -13.90
N MET A 77 5.56 1.61 -13.55
CA MET A 77 4.41 1.63 -14.46
C MET A 77 4.50 2.69 -15.57
N VAL A 78 5.23 3.78 -15.34
CA VAL A 78 5.46 4.85 -16.31
C VAL A 78 6.91 4.78 -16.79
N SER A 79 7.34 3.60 -17.23
CA SER A 79 8.53 3.53 -18.09
C SER A 79 8.21 4.35 -19.34
N PRO A 80 8.85 5.52 -19.56
CA PRO A 80 8.50 6.36 -20.68
C PRO A 80 8.87 5.61 -21.94
N SER A 81 7.89 5.23 -22.75
CA SER A 81 8.19 4.80 -24.10
C SER A 81 8.90 5.98 -24.79
N PRO A 82 10.08 5.78 -25.40
CA PRO A 82 10.84 6.88 -26.03
C PRO A 82 10.07 7.59 -27.16
N HIS A 83 8.95 7.02 -27.58
CA HIS A 83 7.95 7.60 -28.47
C HIS A 83 6.60 6.96 -28.16
N ASP A 84 5.52 7.73 -28.31
CA ASP A 84 4.19 7.15 -28.26
C ASP A 84 4.01 6.21 -29.46
N LEU A 85 3.61 4.97 -29.21
CA LEU A 85 3.48 3.94 -30.24
C LEU A 85 2.03 3.84 -30.67
N SER A 86 1.78 4.00 -31.97
CA SER A 86 0.50 3.60 -32.55
C SER A 86 0.28 2.08 -32.39
N GLU A 87 -0.98 1.65 -32.35
CA GLU A 87 -1.31 0.22 -32.26
C GLU A 87 -0.68 -0.60 -33.40
N ILE A 88 -0.58 -0.01 -34.59
CA ILE A 88 0.08 -0.63 -35.76
C ILE A 88 1.56 -0.84 -35.47
N ASN A 89 2.25 0.17 -34.94
CA ASN A 89 3.67 0.06 -34.60
C ASN A 89 3.92 -0.96 -33.49
N LYS A 90 3.00 -1.10 -32.52
CA LYS A 90 3.05 -2.14 -31.48
C LYS A 90 2.93 -3.54 -32.09
N GLN A 91 1.94 -3.76 -32.95
CA GLN A 91 1.72 -5.05 -33.61
C GLN A 91 2.90 -5.45 -34.48
N GLN A 92 3.45 -4.53 -35.28
CA GLN A 92 4.63 -4.79 -36.11
C GLN A 92 5.84 -5.23 -35.28
N ARG A 93 6.06 -4.60 -34.12
CA ARG A 93 7.15 -4.98 -33.20
C ARG A 93 6.97 -6.38 -32.64
N VAL A 94 5.77 -6.73 -32.17
CA VAL A 94 5.45 -8.07 -31.66
C VAL A 94 5.69 -9.12 -32.75
N THR A 95 5.18 -8.88 -33.97
CA THR A 95 5.36 -9.78 -35.11
C THR A 95 6.84 -9.97 -35.47
N CYS A 96 7.62 -8.88 -35.52
CA CYS A 96 9.06 -8.95 -35.77
C CYS A 96 9.78 -9.82 -34.73
N CYS A 97 9.48 -9.64 -33.44
CA CYS A 97 10.08 -10.45 -32.37
C CYS A 97 9.70 -11.94 -32.47
N LEU A 98 8.46 -12.25 -32.85
CA LEU A 98 8.00 -13.63 -33.01
C LEU A 98 8.63 -14.32 -34.22
N SER A 99 8.91 -13.58 -35.30
CA SER A 99 9.57 -14.09 -36.51
C SER A 99 11.08 -14.36 -36.34
N LEU A 100 11.69 -13.85 -35.26
CA LEU A 100 13.11 -14.04 -34.93
C LEU A 100 13.35 -15.21 -33.96
N ARG A 101 12.29 -15.93 -33.58
CA ARG A 101 12.33 -17.09 -32.68
C ARG A 101 12.45 -18.39 -33.47
#